data_AF-A0A7S2XP05-F1
#
_entry.id   AF-A0A7S2XP05-F1
#
_cell.length_a   1.000
_cell.length_b   1.000
_cell.length_c   1.000
_cell.angle_alpha   90.00
_cell.angle_beta   90.00
_cell.angle_gamma   90.00
#
_symmetry.space_group_name_H-M   'P 1'
#
loop_
_entity.id
_entity.type
_entity.pdbx_description
1 polymer ?
#
loop_
_entity_poly.entity_id
_entity_poly.type
_entity_poly.pdbx_seq_one_letter_code
_entity_poly.pdbx_strand_id
1 'polypeptide(L)'
;GDEAKKAGFTSIGAELCFSPVKNATADGVKMQQSGTHPGVAATGEADQYAAVRKIMQSIGCQVTDAAEEVYSGITVVPGPAIVLKPSFVSCPAEYKTKFPSPSNIKISAKSSLVVKGSGVVIESLDLDGALVIECEEGATGVIKDFVVKNKGWVRVADESSTSSEVIKMRGYHLEKVETAKVLFKKDGTIEGDYPPPKAKAKAPPANGNKVSAPPPTTTTATKKSPSFEAPAEKEAKEKETTCCCTVM
;
A
#
# COMPACT_ATOMS: atom_id res chain seq x y z
N GLY A 1 -11.32 -30.30 -35.02
CA GLY A 1 -11.48 -30.97 -33.71
C GLY A 1 -12.28 -30.06 -32.81
N ASP A 2 -13.30 -30.60 -32.15
CA ASP A 2 -14.26 -29.85 -31.32
C ASP A 2 -13.67 -29.22 -30.03
N GLU A 3 -12.38 -29.44 -29.76
CA GLU A 3 -11.67 -28.85 -28.61
C GLU A 3 -11.16 -27.42 -28.82
N ALA A 4 -11.28 -26.85 -30.03
CA ALA A 4 -10.83 -25.49 -30.35
C ALA A 4 -11.85 -24.37 -29.98
N LYS A 5 -12.85 -24.65 -29.13
CA LYS A 5 -14.06 -23.80 -28.99
C LYS A 5 -14.13 -22.88 -27.77
N LYS A 6 -13.07 -22.76 -26.96
CA LYS A 6 -13.10 -21.94 -25.73
C LYS A 6 -11.92 -20.98 -25.64
N ALA A 7 -11.83 -20.04 -26.59
CA ALA A 7 -11.00 -18.85 -26.44
C ALA A 7 -11.80 -17.79 -25.65
N GLY A 8 -11.21 -17.28 -24.57
CA GLY A 8 -11.78 -16.20 -23.76
C GLY A 8 -10.71 -15.19 -23.41
N PHE A 9 -11.12 -14.01 -22.93
CA PHE A 9 -10.21 -12.98 -22.46
C PHE A 9 -10.62 -12.53 -21.05
N THR A 10 -9.64 -12.09 -20.27
CA THR A 10 -9.87 -11.45 -18.98
C THR A 10 -9.20 -10.09 -19.02
N SER A 11 -9.97 -9.05 -18.74
CA SER A 11 -9.45 -7.67 -18.69
C SER A 11 -9.15 -7.31 -17.24
N ILE A 12 -7.96 -6.75 -17.02
CA ILE A 12 -7.51 -6.23 -15.73
C ILE A 12 -6.93 -4.83 -16.02
N GLY A 13 -7.08 -3.91 -15.07
CA GLY A 13 -6.46 -2.59 -15.18
C GLY A 13 -4.95 -2.70 -15.39
N ALA A 14 -4.44 -2.06 -16.46
CA ALA A 14 -3.03 -2.13 -16.84
C ALA A 14 -2.11 -1.66 -15.69
N GLU A 15 -2.58 -0.72 -14.89
CA GLU A 15 -1.91 -0.14 -13.74
C GLU A 15 -1.66 -1.11 -12.57
N LEU A 16 -2.23 -2.32 -12.61
CA LEU A 16 -2.01 -3.38 -11.63
C LEU A 16 -1.26 -4.58 -12.19
N CYS A 17 -1.25 -4.78 -13.52
CA CYS A 17 -0.78 -6.03 -14.11
C CYS A 17 0.12 -5.88 -15.35
N PHE A 18 0.35 -4.67 -15.86
CA PHE A 18 1.11 -4.45 -17.08
C PHE A 18 2.10 -3.29 -16.98
N SER A 19 3.33 -3.63 -16.58
CA SER A 19 4.43 -2.67 -16.36
C SER A 19 5.70 -3.12 -17.08
N PRO A 20 5.73 -3.08 -18.43
CA PRO A 20 6.87 -3.57 -19.20
C PRO A 20 8.09 -2.66 -19.04
N VAL A 21 9.27 -3.27 -18.95
CA VAL A 21 10.57 -2.59 -19.06
C VAL A 21 11.24 -3.12 -20.32
N LYS A 22 10.96 -2.48 -21.46
CA LYS A 22 11.38 -2.96 -22.78
C LYS A 22 12.00 -1.88 -23.67
N ASN A 23 11.79 -0.61 -23.33
CA ASN A 23 12.27 0.52 -24.10
C ASN A 23 13.51 1.14 -23.46
N ALA A 24 14.37 1.73 -24.28
CA ALA A 24 15.43 2.61 -23.82
C ALA A 24 14.83 3.95 -23.35
N THR A 25 15.52 4.64 -22.43
CA THR A 25 15.06 5.91 -21.84
C THR A 25 14.72 6.94 -22.92
N ALA A 26 15.59 7.12 -23.92
CA ALA A 26 15.39 8.11 -24.99
C ALA A 26 14.12 7.87 -25.82
N ASP A 27 13.74 6.60 -26.05
CA ASP A 27 12.50 6.29 -26.78
C ASP A 27 11.28 6.38 -25.86
N GLY A 28 11.43 6.01 -24.58
CA GLY A 28 10.41 6.23 -23.56
C GLY A 28 9.99 7.69 -23.43
N VAL A 29 10.95 8.64 -23.54
CA VAL A 29 10.65 10.08 -23.53
C VAL A 29 9.75 10.47 -24.70
N LYS A 30 10.02 9.97 -25.91
CA LYS A 30 9.18 10.23 -27.10
C LYS A 30 7.77 9.65 -26.91
N MET A 31 7.66 8.45 -26.35
CA MET A 31 6.37 7.82 -26.07
C MET A 31 5.56 8.58 -25.02
N GLN A 32 6.22 9.09 -23.97
CA GLN A 32 5.57 9.93 -22.96
C GLN A 32 4.98 11.19 -23.59
N GLN A 33 5.72 11.84 -24.48
CA GLN A 33 5.28 13.04 -25.19
C GLN A 33 4.07 12.77 -26.09
N SER A 34 3.95 11.56 -26.64
CA SER A 34 2.77 11.12 -27.39
C SER A 34 1.64 10.57 -26.49
N GLY A 35 1.71 10.78 -25.18
CA GLY A 35 0.69 10.31 -24.21
C GLY A 35 0.64 8.80 -24.03
N THR A 36 1.71 8.08 -24.41
CA THR A 36 1.80 6.61 -24.29
C THR A 36 2.73 6.24 -23.13
N HIS A 37 2.43 5.12 -22.47
CA HIS A 37 3.27 4.64 -21.37
C HIS A 37 4.72 4.41 -21.81
N PRO A 38 5.74 5.00 -21.13
CA PRO A 38 7.14 4.95 -21.58
C PRO A 38 7.73 3.54 -21.64
N GLY A 39 7.35 2.64 -20.72
CA GLY A 39 7.82 1.26 -20.71
C GLY A 39 9.33 1.10 -20.50
N VAL A 40 9.92 1.97 -19.67
CA VAL A 40 11.35 2.04 -19.33
C VAL A 40 11.60 1.58 -17.89
N ALA A 41 12.86 1.46 -17.48
CA ALA A 41 13.20 0.97 -16.14
C ALA A 41 12.63 1.85 -15.01
N ALA A 42 12.68 3.17 -15.17
CA ALA A 42 12.15 4.12 -14.19
C ALA A 42 10.64 3.95 -13.96
N THR A 43 9.85 3.84 -15.05
CA THR A 43 8.40 3.64 -14.96
C THR A 43 8.06 2.25 -14.41
N GLY A 44 8.76 1.20 -14.84
CA GLY A 44 8.51 -0.15 -14.33
C GLY A 44 8.71 -0.27 -12.82
N GLU A 45 9.75 0.39 -12.29
CA GLU A 45 9.95 0.46 -10.83
C GLU A 45 8.83 1.26 -10.13
N ALA A 46 8.45 2.41 -10.67
CA ALA A 46 7.39 3.25 -10.10
C ALA A 46 6.03 2.55 -10.11
N ASP A 47 5.70 1.84 -11.20
CA ASP A 47 4.46 1.07 -11.33
C ASP A 47 4.37 -0.04 -10.29
N GLN A 48 5.49 -0.74 -10.04
CA GLN A 48 5.53 -1.80 -9.03
C GLN A 48 5.21 -1.24 -7.63
N TYR A 49 5.73 -0.06 -7.30
CA TYR A 49 5.36 0.62 -6.05
C TYR A 49 3.91 1.10 -6.07
N ALA A 50 3.44 1.66 -7.19
CA ALA A 50 2.06 2.11 -7.35
C ALA A 50 1.04 0.98 -7.15
N ALA A 51 1.30 -0.21 -7.69
CA ALA A 51 0.43 -1.37 -7.51
C ALA A 51 0.27 -1.75 -6.03
N VAL A 52 1.38 -1.80 -5.28
CA VAL A 52 1.35 -2.09 -3.84
C VAL A 52 0.61 -1.00 -3.06
N ARG A 53 0.86 0.28 -3.38
CA ARG A 53 0.16 1.42 -2.77
C ARG A 53 -1.35 1.33 -2.99
N LYS A 54 -1.79 1.06 -4.22
CA LYS A 54 -3.22 0.88 -4.57
C LYS A 54 -3.86 -0.25 -3.77
N ILE A 55 -3.19 -1.40 -3.64
CA ILE A 55 -3.70 -2.51 -2.84
C ILE A 55 -3.83 -2.10 -1.37
N MET A 56 -2.82 -1.44 -0.79
CA MET A 56 -2.86 -0.98 0.60
C MET A 56 -3.93 0.10 0.83
N GLN A 57 -4.11 1.04 -0.10
CA GLN A 57 -5.19 2.03 -0.04
C GLN A 57 -6.56 1.33 -0.12
N SER A 58 -6.71 0.32 -0.99
CA SER A 58 -7.98 -0.41 -1.17
C SER A 58 -8.44 -1.17 0.08
N ILE A 59 -7.52 -1.57 0.97
CA ILE A 59 -7.85 -2.20 2.25
C ILE A 59 -8.05 -1.18 3.38
N GLY A 60 -7.86 0.12 3.12
CA GLY A 60 -8.08 1.20 4.09
C GLY A 60 -6.82 1.77 4.75
N CYS A 61 -5.60 1.45 4.27
CA CYS A 61 -4.38 2.07 4.77
C CYS A 61 -4.25 3.52 4.27
N GLN A 62 -3.70 4.39 5.12
CA GLN A 62 -3.41 5.78 4.79
C GLN A 62 -2.02 5.88 4.14
N VAL A 63 -1.97 5.72 2.83
CA VAL A 63 -0.73 5.79 2.04
C VAL A 63 -0.80 7.01 1.14
N THR A 64 0.09 7.99 1.37
CA THR A 64 0.12 9.25 0.62
C THR A 64 1.09 9.13 -0.55
N ASP A 65 0.66 9.40 -1.77
CA ASP A 65 1.54 9.38 -2.93
C ASP A 65 2.52 10.56 -2.93
N ALA A 66 3.74 10.32 -3.41
CA ALA A 66 4.73 11.36 -3.65
C ALA A 66 4.31 12.27 -4.81
N ALA A 67 4.91 13.46 -4.86
CA ALA A 67 4.83 14.31 -6.04
C ALA A 67 5.52 13.64 -7.23
N GLU A 68 5.13 14.03 -8.44
CA GLU A 68 5.84 13.62 -9.65
C GLU A 68 7.27 14.17 -9.65
N GLU A 69 8.19 13.31 -10.09
CA GLU A 69 9.60 13.64 -10.25
C GLU A 69 10.06 13.22 -11.65
N VAL A 70 11.06 13.92 -12.18
CA VAL A 70 11.57 13.69 -13.53
C VAL A 70 13.00 13.17 -13.46
N TYR A 71 13.24 12.02 -14.08
CA TYR A 71 14.56 11.39 -14.17
C TYR A 71 14.90 11.13 -15.64
N SER A 72 15.97 11.74 -16.13
CA SER A 72 16.40 11.62 -17.53
C SER A 72 15.26 11.84 -18.54
N GLY A 73 14.39 12.82 -18.25
CA GLY A 73 13.23 13.19 -19.08
C GLY A 73 11.97 12.32 -18.90
N ILE A 74 11.99 11.32 -18.03
CA ILE A 74 10.85 10.45 -17.73
C ILE A 74 10.18 10.92 -16.44
N THR A 75 8.87 11.13 -16.48
CA THR A 75 8.08 11.54 -15.31
C THR A 75 7.58 10.31 -14.58
N VAL A 76 7.80 10.24 -13.26
CA VAL A 76 7.36 9.12 -12.41
C VAL A 76 6.80 9.61 -11.08
N VAL A 77 5.97 8.78 -10.44
CA VAL A 77 5.57 8.95 -9.04
C VAL A 77 6.39 7.97 -8.19
N PRO A 78 7.49 8.40 -7.56
CA PRO A 78 8.54 7.50 -7.09
C PRO A 78 8.23 6.81 -5.74
N GLY A 79 7.32 7.35 -4.94
CA GLY A 79 7.08 6.85 -3.60
C GLY A 79 5.66 7.07 -3.09
N PRO A 80 5.30 6.45 -1.95
CA PRO A 80 6.16 5.67 -1.07
C PRO A 80 6.60 4.34 -1.69
N ALA A 81 7.84 3.97 -1.42
CA ALA A 81 8.44 2.74 -1.92
C ALA A 81 8.15 1.59 -0.95
N ILE A 82 7.11 0.80 -1.25
CA ILE A 82 6.67 -0.30 -0.39
C ILE A 82 7.00 -1.63 -1.07
N VAL A 83 7.84 -2.44 -0.43
CA VAL A 83 8.27 -3.76 -0.90
C VAL A 83 7.88 -4.81 0.13
N LEU A 84 6.82 -5.55 -0.20
CA LEU A 84 6.37 -6.70 0.58
C LEU A 84 6.94 -7.96 -0.07
N LYS A 85 7.92 -8.61 0.58
CA LYS A 85 8.51 -9.83 0.02
C LYS A 85 7.47 -10.96 -0.03
N PRO A 86 7.57 -11.92 -0.98
CA PRO A 86 6.64 -13.05 -1.07
C PRO A 86 6.50 -13.87 0.21
N SER A 87 7.55 -13.91 1.03
CA SER A 87 7.52 -14.54 2.35
C SER A 87 6.51 -13.90 3.33
N PHE A 88 6.16 -12.64 3.12
CA PHE A 88 5.23 -11.89 3.97
C PHE A 88 3.82 -11.87 3.37
N VAL A 89 3.72 -11.48 2.10
CA VAL A 89 2.46 -11.48 1.34
C VAL A 89 2.70 -12.02 -0.07
N SER A 90 1.95 -13.05 -0.45
CA SER A 90 1.98 -13.64 -1.78
C SER A 90 0.72 -13.33 -2.61
N CYS A 91 -0.43 -13.20 -1.94
CA CYS A 91 -1.72 -12.95 -2.59
C CYS A 91 -2.48 -11.77 -1.95
N PRO A 92 -3.35 -11.06 -2.70
CA PRO A 92 -4.13 -9.94 -2.17
C PRO A 92 -4.98 -10.29 -0.94
N ALA A 93 -5.43 -11.54 -0.80
CA ALA A 93 -6.23 -11.99 0.34
C ALA A 93 -5.46 -11.93 1.68
N GLU A 94 -4.13 -12.08 1.65
CA GLU A 94 -3.28 -12.06 2.85
C GLU A 94 -3.12 -10.64 3.42
N TYR A 95 -3.33 -9.59 2.63
CA TYR A 95 -3.16 -8.21 3.12
C TYR A 95 -4.03 -7.92 4.35
N LYS A 96 -5.28 -8.41 4.38
CA LYS A 96 -6.19 -8.18 5.51
C LYS A 96 -5.76 -8.90 6.80
N THR A 97 -5.07 -10.03 6.68
CA THR A 97 -4.55 -10.75 7.86
C THR A 97 -3.24 -10.15 8.34
N LYS A 98 -2.43 -9.61 7.42
CA LYS A 98 -1.17 -8.93 7.72
C LYS A 98 -1.33 -7.52 8.26
N PHE A 99 -2.40 -6.83 7.84
CA PHE A 99 -2.79 -5.50 8.28
C PHE A 99 -4.20 -5.54 8.89
N PRO A 100 -4.37 -6.09 10.10
CA PRO A 100 -5.69 -6.29 10.72
C PRO A 100 -6.38 -4.97 11.10
N SER A 101 -5.64 -3.86 11.20
CA SER A 101 -6.16 -2.53 11.53
C SER A 101 -5.64 -1.50 10.52
N PRO A 102 -6.10 -1.57 9.25
CA PRO A 102 -5.52 -0.81 8.15
C PRO A 102 -5.62 0.71 8.35
N SER A 103 -6.66 1.20 9.01
CA SER A 103 -6.82 2.63 9.35
C SER A 103 -5.72 3.19 10.25
N ASN A 104 -5.00 2.33 10.98
CA ASN A 104 -3.88 2.70 11.85
C ASN A 104 -2.52 2.61 11.14
N ILE A 105 -2.50 2.34 9.84
CA ILE A 105 -1.29 2.28 9.02
C ILE A 105 -1.19 3.58 8.23
N LYS A 106 -0.21 4.41 8.58
CA LYS A 106 0.10 5.69 7.95
C LYS A 106 1.49 5.64 7.35
N ILE A 107 1.60 5.90 6.05
CA ILE A 107 2.86 5.89 5.31
C ILE A 107 2.95 7.18 4.50
N SER A 108 3.93 8.01 4.84
CA SER A 108 4.18 9.29 4.16
C SER A 108 4.67 9.11 2.72
N ALA A 109 4.56 10.17 1.92
CA ALA A 109 5.05 10.25 0.53
C ALA A 109 6.53 9.86 0.36
N LYS A 110 7.40 10.28 1.29
CA LYS A 110 8.85 10.04 1.22
C LYS A 110 9.28 8.68 1.80
N SER A 111 8.32 7.88 2.27
CA SER A 111 8.64 6.68 3.05
C SER A 111 9.10 5.50 2.20
N SER A 112 9.94 4.65 2.80
CA SER A 112 10.38 3.37 2.24
C SER A 112 10.11 2.26 3.24
N LEU A 113 9.33 1.26 2.87
CA LEU A 113 8.97 0.13 3.73
C LEU A 113 9.37 -1.18 3.06
N VAL A 114 10.19 -1.99 3.75
CA VAL A 114 10.50 -3.35 3.31
C VAL A 114 10.07 -4.33 4.39
N VAL A 115 9.27 -5.32 4.03
CA VAL A 115 8.80 -6.35 4.97
C VAL A 115 9.15 -7.74 4.47
N LYS A 116 9.74 -8.57 5.34
CA LYS A 116 10.15 -9.95 5.07
C LYS A 116 9.76 -10.86 6.24
N GLY A 117 9.30 -12.07 5.91
CA GLY A 117 8.99 -13.12 6.86
C GLY A 117 7.49 -13.31 7.09
N SER A 118 7.06 -14.57 7.17
CA SER A 118 5.64 -14.96 7.25
C SER A 118 5.05 -14.76 8.65
N GLY A 119 5.88 -14.65 9.68
CA GLY A 119 5.44 -14.47 11.07
C GLY A 119 5.11 -13.02 11.45
N VAL A 120 5.27 -12.05 10.54
CA VAL A 120 5.01 -10.63 10.83
C VAL A 120 3.52 -10.31 10.69
N VAL A 121 3.00 -9.49 11.61
CA VAL A 121 1.71 -8.79 11.53
C VAL A 121 1.92 -7.33 11.93
N ILE A 122 1.31 -6.39 11.19
CA ILE A 122 1.44 -4.95 11.44
C ILE A 122 0.07 -4.39 11.81
N GLU A 123 -0.15 -4.15 13.11
CA GLU A 123 -1.40 -3.61 13.63
C GLU A 123 -1.47 -2.08 13.52
N SER A 124 -0.36 -1.39 13.75
CA SER A 124 -0.31 0.08 13.74
C SER A 124 1.11 0.56 13.46
N LEU A 125 1.23 1.49 12.51
CA LEU A 125 2.50 2.03 12.04
C LEU A 125 2.29 3.46 11.56
N ASP A 126 3.11 4.39 12.03
CA ASP A 126 3.25 5.74 11.48
C ASP A 126 4.68 5.89 10.95
N LEU A 127 4.83 5.81 9.63
CA LEU A 127 6.12 5.79 8.94
C LEU A 127 6.34 7.08 8.14
N ASP A 128 7.33 7.85 8.57
CA ASP A 128 7.87 9.03 7.91
C ASP A 128 9.39 8.89 7.71
N GLY A 129 9.80 8.10 6.72
CA GLY A 129 11.20 7.72 6.48
C GLY A 129 11.36 6.28 6.01
N ALA A 130 12.47 5.62 6.33
CA ALA A 130 12.75 4.25 5.92
C ALA A 130 12.69 3.24 7.07
N LEU A 131 12.00 2.12 6.85
CA LEU A 131 11.86 1.01 7.79
C LEU A 131 12.03 -0.33 7.07
N VAL A 132 12.86 -1.20 7.64
CA VAL A 132 13.01 -2.60 7.23
C VAL A 132 12.58 -3.50 8.38
N ILE A 133 11.56 -4.32 8.15
CA ILE A 133 11.08 -5.33 9.08
C ILE A 133 11.44 -6.70 8.53
N GLU A 134 12.20 -7.46 9.30
CA GLU A 134 12.53 -8.85 9.01
C GLU A 134 12.09 -9.76 10.15
N CYS A 135 11.60 -10.94 9.79
CA CYS A 135 11.28 -12.00 10.72
C CYS A 135 11.92 -13.29 10.22
N GLU A 136 12.70 -13.92 11.09
CA GLU A 136 13.27 -15.23 10.81
C GLU A 136 12.17 -16.26 10.58
N GLU A 137 12.50 -17.30 9.83
CA GLU A 137 11.59 -18.42 9.60
C GLU A 137 11.17 -19.06 10.94
N GLY A 138 9.88 -19.27 11.17
CA GLY A 138 9.38 -19.82 12.44
C GLY A 138 9.36 -18.84 13.62
N ALA A 139 9.89 -17.63 13.48
CA ALA A 139 9.65 -16.55 14.43
C ALA A 139 8.27 -15.91 14.20
N THR A 140 7.77 -15.18 15.20
CA THR A 140 6.55 -14.38 15.07
C THR A 140 6.79 -12.97 15.62
N GLY A 141 6.20 -11.97 14.98
CA GLY A 141 6.42 -10.58 15.32
C GLY A 141 5.18 -9.74 15.07
N VAL A 142 4.80 -8.93 16.06
CA VAL A 142 3.67 -8.01 15.95
C VAL A 142 4.17 -6.58 16.13
N ILE A 143 3.97 -5.75 15.11
CA ILE A 143 4.28 -4.32 15.13
C ILE A 143 3.03 -3.57 15.58
N LYS A 144 3.15 -2.86 16.70
CA LYS A 144 2.06 -2.11 17.33
C LYS A 144 2.58 -0.77 17.87
N ASP A 145 1.77 0.28 17.69
CA ASP A 145 2.02 1.65 18.13
C ASP A 145 3.42 2.15 17.74
N PHE A 146 3.90 1.72 16.56
CA PHE A 146 5.26 2.03 16.13
C PHE A 146 5.29 3.30 15.29
N VAL A 147 6.15 4.24 15.72
CA VAL A 147 6.35 5.51 15.02
C VAL A 147 7.80 5.59 14.60
N VAL A 148 8.04 5.74 13.31
CA VAL A 148 9.38 5.86 12.73
C VAL A 148 9.48 7.17 11.99
N LYS A 149 10.38 8.04 12.45
CA LYS A 149 10.70 9.32 11.82
C LYS A 149 12.20 9.41 11.63
N ASN A 150 12.66 9.36 10.39
CA ASN A 150 14.08 9.40 10.06
C ASN A 150 14.31 10.05 8.69
N LYS A 151 15.58 10.25 8.30
CA LYS A 151 15.92 10.87 7.00
C LYS A 151 15.53 10.02 5.79
N GLY A 152 15.31 8.72 6.00
CA GLY A 152 14.82 7.80 4.98
C GLY A 152 15.82 7.54 3.85
N TRP A 153 15.26 7.14 2.70
CA TRP A 153 16.01 6.89 1.47
C TRP A 153 15.68 7.97 0.45
N VAL A 154 16.69 8.46 -0.24
CA VAL A 154 16.57 9.56 -1.20
C VAL A 154 16.97 9.05 -2.57
N ARG A 155 16.17 9.38 -3.58
CA ARG A 155 16.54 9.14 -4.98
C ARG A 155 17.34 10.35 -5.45
N VAL A 156 18.53 10.08 -5.96
CA VAL A 156 19.45 11.10 -6.48
C VAL A 156 19.60 10.85 -7.96
N ALA A 157 19.24 11.85 -8.78
CA ALA A 157 19.39 11.78 -10.21
C ALA A 157 20.85 11.49 -10.58
N ASP A 158 21.06 10.56 -11.52
CA ASP A 158 22.37 10.10 -11.90
C ASP A 158 22.44 9.90 -13.42
N GLU A 159 23.14 10.82 -14.06
CA GLU A 159 23.40 10.81 -15.50
C GLU A 159 24.88 10.52 -15.81
N SER A 160 25.65 10.08 -14.80
CA SER A 160 27.07 9.86 -14.96
C SER A 160 27.37 8.67 -15.87
N SER A 161 28.38 8.83 -16.72
CA SER A 161 28.85 7.76 -17.60
C SER A 161 29.58 6.64 -16.84
N THR A 162 29.93 6.86 -15.58
CA THR A 162 30.66 5.93 -14.71
C THR A 162 29.75 4.97 -13.94
N SER A 163 28.46 5.27 -13.82
CA SER A 163 27.51 4.43 -13.09
C SER A 163 27.22 3.11 -13.80
N SER A 164 26.73 2.14 -13.02
CA SER A 164 26.33 0.83 -13.55
C SER A 164 25.18 0.97 -14.55
N GLU A 165 25.05 0.00 -15.46
CA GLU A 165 24.00 0.02 -16.48
C GLU A 165 22.59 0.10 -15.88
N VAL A 166 22.37 -0.56 -14.74
CA VAL A 166 21.09 -0.53 -14.01
C VAL A 166 20.70 0.88 -13.53
N ILE A 167 21.69 1.69 -13.13
CA ILE A 167 21.49 3.08 -12.72
C ILE A 167 21.25 3.94 -13.96
N LYS A 168 22.04 3.75 -15.02
CA LYS A 168 21.89 4.48 -16.29
C LYS A 168 20.51 4.28 -16.93
N MET A 169 19.99 3.06 -16.92
CA MET A 169 18.67 2.77 -17.50
C MET A 169 17.53 3.44 -16.73
N ARG A 170 17.66 3.67 -15.42
CA ARG A 170 16.61 4.29 -14.59
C ARG A 170 16.80 5.80 -14.37
N GLY A 171 18.02 6.33 -14.55
CA GLY A 171 18.33 7.76 -14.43
C GLY A 171 18.53 8.27 -12.99
N TYR A 172 18.61 7.38 -12.00
CA TYR A 172 18.86 7.73 -10.60
C TYR A 172 19.46 6.56 -9.82
N HIS A 173 20.13 6.87 -8.71
CA HIS A 173 20.47 5.88 -7.69
C HIS A 173 19.76 6.19 -6.37
N LEU A 174 19.69 5.19 -5.50
CA LEU A 174 19.03 5.30 -4.20
C LEU A 174 20.08 5.44 -3.10
N GLU A 175 20.11 6.59 -2.46
CA GLU A 175 20.94 6.87 -1.29
C GLU A 175 20.19 6.51 -0.01
N LYS A 176 20.73 5.54 0.75
CA LYS A 176 20.12 5.08 2.01
C LYS A 176 20.66 5.88 3.18
N VAL A 177 20.19 7.12 3.32
CA VAL A 177 20.68 8.08 4.32
C VAL A 177 20.46 7.55 5.74
N GLU A 178 19.27 7.04 6.04
CA GLU A 178 18.94 6.47 7.35
C GLU A 178 17.96 5.32 7.20
N THR A 179 17.99 4.33 8.10
CA THR A 179 17.11 3.15 8.05
C THR A 179 16.86 2.62 9.44
N ALA A 180 15.61 2.64 9.88
CA ALA A 180 15.21 1.89 11.06
C ALA A 180 15.10 0.41 10.70
N LYS A 181 15.59 -0.48 11.57
CA LYS A 181 15.54 -1.93 11.35
C LYS A 181 14.84 -2.61 12.51
N VAL A 182 14.04 -3.63 12.20
CA VAL A 182 13.42 -4.50 13.19
C VAL A 182 13.64 -5.93 12.75
N LEU A 183 14.25 -6.75 13.61
CA LEU A 183 14.46 -8.16 13.37
C LEU A 183 13.80 -8.98 14.48
N PHE A 184 12.83 -9.81 14.11
CA PHE A 184 12.25 -10.82 14.99
C PHE A 184 13.00 -12.13 14.84
N LYS A 185 13.58 -12.62 15.93
CA LYS A 185 14.36 -13.85 15.97
C LYS A 185 13.54 -15.03 16.48
N LYS A 186 13.99 -16.24 16.14
CA LYS A 186 13.36 -17.50 16.59
C LYS A 186 13.32 -17.66 18.11
N ASP A 187 14.28 -17.05 18.81
CA ASP A 187 14.36 -17.07 20.28
C ASP A 187 13.33 -16.14 20.95
N GLY A 188 12.52 -15.42 20.17
CA GLY A 188 11.53 -14.45 20.66
C GLY A 188 12.12 -13.08 21.00
N THR A 189 13.43 -12.88 20.79
CA THR A 189 14.06 -11.57 20.93
C THR A 189 13.77 -10.68 19.74
N ILE A 190 13.77 -9.38 20.00
CA ILE A 190 13.60 -8.35 18.99
C ILE A 190 14.88 -7.53 18.97
N GLU A 191 15.49 -7.41 17.79
CA GLU A 191 16.65 -6.54 17.58
C GLU A 191 16.26 -5.31 16.75
N GLY A 192 16.93 -4.20 17.03
CA GLY A 192 16.80 -2.95 16.30
C GLY A 192 15.92 -1.91 16.99
N ASP A 193 15.35 -1.01 16.19
CA ASP A 193 14.76 0.25 16.66
C ASP A 193 13.32 0.13 17.16
N TYR A 194 12.85 -1.10 17.40
CA TYR A 194 11.49 -1.35 17.89
C TYR A 194 11.47 -1.39 19.42
N PRO A 195 10.69 -0.49 20.07
CA PRO A 195 10.62 -0.49 21.52
C PRO A 195 9.98 -1.78 22.03
N PRO A 196 10.42 -2.30 23.19
CA PRO A 196 9.79 -3.46 23.80
C PRO A 196 8.31 -3.17 24.05
N PRO A 197 7.42 -4.17 23.88
CA PRO A 197 5.99 -3.98 24.11
C PRO A 197 5.78 -3.38 25.50
N LYS A 198 5.10 -2.22 25.57
CA LYS A 198 4.70 -1.65 26.85
C LYS A 198 3.86 -2.70 27.57
N ALA A 199 4.39 -3.27 28.67
CA ALA A 199 3.64 -4.19 29.50
C ALA A 199 2.32 -3.53 29.86
N LYS A 200 1.19 -4.21 29.59
CA LYS A 200 -0.14 -3.72 29.96
C LYS A 200 -0.06 -3.33 31.44
N ALA A 201 -0.26 -2.06 31.75
CA ALA A 201 -0.39 -1.59 33.12
C ALA A 201 -1.46 -2.47 33.78
N LYS A 202 -1.04 -3.25 34.78
CA LYS A 202 -1.92 -4.10 35.56
C LYS A 202 -3.05 -3.20 36.06
N ALA A 203 -4.28 -3.49 35.63
CA ALA A 203 -5.45 -2.77 36.11
C ALA A 203 -5.38 -2.69 37.65
N PRO A 204 -5.61 -1.53 38.27
CA PRO A 204 -5.69 -1.44 39.73
C PRO A 204 -6.69 -2.49 40.22
N PRO A 205 -6.37 -3.25 41.29
CA PRO A 205 -7.29 -4.23 41.81
C PRO A 205 -8.62 -3.54 42.15
N ALA A 206 -9.69 -4.02 41.51
CA ALA A 206 -11.04 -3.61 41.82
C ALA A 206 -11.30 -3.92 43.30
N ASN A 207 -11.31 -2.86 44.11
CA ASN A 207 -11.59 -2.97 45.53
C ASN A 207 -13.06 -3.40 45.67
N GLY A 208 -13.27 -4.59 46.23
CA GLY A 208 -14.59 -5.17 46.40
C GLY A 208 -15.41 -4.37 47.40
N ASN A 209 -16.62 -3.98 46.99
CA ASN A 209 -17.69 -3.76 47.96
C ASN A 209 -18.98 -4.38 47.42
N LYS A 210 -19.50 -5.35 48.17
CA LYS A 210 -20.80 -6.01 47.97
C LYS A 210 -21.90 -5.21 48.70
N VAL A 211 -23.15 -5.60 48.42
CA VAL A 211 -24.43 -5.28 49.09
C VAL A 211 -25.15 -4.10 48.42
N SER A 212 -26.40 -4.15 47.93
CA SER A 212 -27.51 -5.13 47.95
C SER A 212 -28.61 -4.70 46.95
N ALA A 213 -29.37 -5.64 46.38
CA ALA A 213 -30.71 -5.43 45.79
C ALA A 213 -31.78 -5.27 46.93
N PRO A 214 -33.10 -4.97 46.73
CA PRO A 214 -33.98 -5.08 45.53
C PRO A 214 -35.09 -3.94 45.49
N PRO A 215 -36.36 -4.07 44.98
CA PRO A 215 -37.03 -4.98 44.03
C PRO A 215 -37.83 -4.18 42.91
N PRO A 216 -38.88 -4.68 42.20
CA PRO A 216 -39.08 -4.42 40.76
C PRO A 216 -40.24 -3.46 40.42
N THR A 217 -40.34 -3.02 39.16
CA THR A 217 -41.56 -2.37 38.64
C THR A 217 -41.82 -2.77 37.19
N THR A 218 -43.08 -3.14 36.96
CA THR A 218 -43.67 -3.72 35.75
C THR A 218 -44.17 -2.64 34.78
N THR A 219 -44.35 -3.05 33.51
CA THR A 219 -45.22 -2.45 32.44
C THR A 219 -44.62 -1.22 31.72
N THR A 220 -44.64 -1.05 30.39
CA THR A 220 -45.50 -1.59 29.31
C THR A 220 -44.79 -1.43 27.96
N ALA A 221 -45.12 -2.31 27.00
CA ALA A 221 -44.63 -2.31 25.63
C ALA A 221 -45.18 -1.15 24.76
N THR A 222 -44.39 -0.65 23.80
CA THR A 222 -44.90 -0.34 22.45
C THR A 222 -43.79 -0.34 21.38
N LYS A 223 -44.15 -0.94 20.24
CA LYS A 223 -43.47 -1.06 18.94
C LYS A 223 -42.79 0.24 18.46
N LYS A 224 -41.68 0.13 17.71
CA LYS A 224 -41.64 0.11 16.23
C LYS A 224 -40.19 0.26 15.75
N SER A 225 -39.71 -0.72 14.99
CA SER A 225 -38.45 -0.68 14.24
C SER A 225 -38.57 0.22 13.00
N PRO A 226 -37.54 1.01 12.66
CA PRO A 226 -37.44 1.60 11.33
C PRO A 226 -36.60 0.69 10.42
N SER A 227 -37.25 0.18 9.37
CA SER A 227 -36.62 -0.41 8.20
C SER A 227 -35.90 0.66 7.38
N PHE A 228 -34.67 0.36 6.96
CA PHE A 228 -33.88 1.17 6.04
C PHE A 228 -34.38 0.89 4.61
N GLU A 229 -35.01 1.89 3.97
CA GLU A 229 -35.36 1.88 2.56
C GLU A 229 -34.15 2.29 1.71
N ALA A 230 -33.92 1.54 0.62
CA ALA A 230 -32.95 1.86 -0.41
C ALA A 230 -33.45 3.03 -1.29
N PRO A 231 -32.58 3.96 -1.72
CA PRO A 231 -32.97 5.02 -2.64
C PRO A 231 -33.14 4.49 -4.07
N ALA A 232 -34.26 4.86 -4.68
CA ALA A 232 -34.62 4.58 -6.06
C ALA A 232 -33.69 5.27 -7.07
N GLU A 233 -33.30 4.51 -8.10
CA GLU A 233 -32.72 5.03 -9.34
C GLU A 233 -33.71 5.98 -10.02
N LYS A 234 -33.24 7.19 -10.36
CA LYS A 234 -33.92 8.07 -11.30
C LYS A 234 -33.22 7.94 -12.65
N GLU A 235 -33.93 7.37 -13.62
CA GLU A 235 -33.63 7.50 -15.04
C GLU A 235 -33.55 8.99 -15.43
N ALA A 236 -32.37 9.42 -15.88
CA ALA A 236 -32.21 10.65 -16.63
C ALA A 236 -32.14 10.30 -18.12
N LYS A 237 -33.23 10.60 -18.85
CA LYS A 237 -33.23 10.77 -20.30
C LYS A 237 -32.39 11.99 -20.65
N GLU A 238 -31.32 11.80 -21.40
CA GLU A 238 -30.66 12.89 -22.13
C GLU A 238 -30.67 12.60 -23.64
N LYS A 239 -30.90 13.68 -24.38
CA LYS A 239 -31.40 13.76 -25.74
C LYS A 239 -30.28 13.52 -26.76
N GLU A 240 -30.60 12.77 -27.81
CA GLU A 240 -29.91 12.85 -29.10
C GLU A 240 -29.86 14.32 -29.56
N THR A 241 -28.65 14.84 -29.75
CA THR A 241 -28.45 16.07 -30.50
C THR A 241 -27.86 15.70 -31.85
N THR A 242 -28.74 15.72 -32.85
CA THR A 242 -28.45 15.66 -34.27
C THR A 242 -27.51 16.81 -34.66
N CYS A 243 -26.26 16.51 -34.99
CA CYS A 243 -25.40 17.46 -35.69
C CYS A 243 -25.60 17.27 -37.20
N CYS A 244 -26.42 18.14 -37.76
CA CYS A 244 -26.55 18.33 -39.20
C CYS A 244 -25.58 19.45 -39.59
N CYS A 245 -24.50 19.12 -40.30
CA CYS A 245 -23.80 20.07 -41.17
C CYS A 245 -23.42 19.35 -42.46
N THR A 246 -24.28 19.61 -43.44
CA THR A 246 -24.17 19.34 -44.87
C THR A 246 -22.98 20.08 -45.49
N VAL A 247 -22.17 19.32 -46.24
CA VAL A 247 -21.61 19.61 -47.58
C VAL A 247 -21.38 21.09 -47.94
N MET A 248 -20.10 21.46 -48.07
CA MET A 248 -19.50 22.00 -49.30
C MET A 248 -18.01 21.65 -49.32
#